data_AF-A0A377ZCV8-F1
#
_entry.id   AF-A0A377ZCV8-F1
#
_cell.length_a   1.000
_cell.length_b   1.000
_cell.length_c   1.000
_cell.angle_alpha   90.00
_cell.angle_beta   90.00
_cell.angle_gamma   90.00
#
_symmetry.space_group_name_H-M   'P 1'
#
loop_
_entity.id
_entity.type
_entity.pdbx_description
1 polymer ?
#
loop_
_entity_poly.entity_id
_entity_poly.type
_entity_poly.pdbx_seq_one_letter_code
_entity_poly.pdbx_strand_id
1 'polypeptide(L)'
;MIDYQATGISDNNTWMGPFLACPESEAVDAFEVNFSFPSGICGFNRKGKKRIRHCEWEIQYRVYGSGSGWTSRQGVYALKNINGLGFTERFDLSSPGLVEVRCRRRNEQGSNNARDSMYWQALRGRLLARPTSYAGVTLMGVTVETGGKLAAQSDRRINVVATRIYDSGVARSISGALYHVGRSLGMEMDTEAIDALEQTYWTPNGEYFDFATGDSISALEMLQKIAAAGKSYFLLNTQSVASVGREGVKPWTGAITPHEMVSEMQTDFVTVTDDDYDGVDVTYINGSTWAEETVQCRLPGNPTPLKIEAYRADGVGNPDHAYQIGMRRLRKYQLQRMTHKTTTELDALCYNVGDRIVLTDDIPGSNTISCLIESMTTAGGVTTFDVSEPLDWTFANPRVYLRYQDGKASRLFEASPTGDNYQVSVPYQSEFADILLDDPIIEPPRLIFCSSESDLYHAIVSEIVPQDDGTCEITARQYRAEFYDYDDATYPGDVA
;
A
#
# COMPACT_ATOMS: atom_id res chain seq x y z
N MET A 1 32.86 -15.13 6.30
CA MET A 1 34.16 -14.62 6.80
C MET A 1 35.02 -15.82 7.12
N ILE A 2 35.76 -16.35 6.14
CA ILE A 2 36.63 -17.52 6.27
C ILE A 2 37.93 -17.22 5.50
N ASP A 3 39.04 -17.65 6.11
CA ASP A 3 40.42 -17.76 5.63
C ASP A 3 41.26 -16.49 5.42
N TYR A 4 41.68 -15.89 6.53
CA TYR A 4 43.05 -15.39 6.63
C TYR A 4 43.95 -16.53 7.11
N GLN A 5 44.81 -17.04 6.22
CA GLN A 5 46.23 -17.37 6.45
C GLN A 5 46.74 -18.38 5.40
N ALA A 6 46.94 -17.92 4.16
CA ALA A 6 48.06 -18.42 3.37
C ALA A 6 49.31 -17.58 3.75
N THR A 7 49.85 -17.83 4.94
CA THR A 7 51.10 -17.19 5.38
C THR A 7 52.29 -17.89 4.74
N GLY A 8 53.08 -17.14 3.96
CA GLY A 8 54.49 -17.45 3.73
C GLY A 8 54.88 -17.69 2.28
N ILE A 9 55.03 -16.62 1.50
CA ILE A 9 55.99 -16.64 0.39
C ILE A 9 57.36 -16.27 1.01
N SER A 10 57.94 -17.18 1.79
CA SER A 10 59.09 -16.90 2.67
C SER A 10 60.44 -17.42 2.15
N ASP A 11 60.49 -17.98 0.95
CA ASP A 11 61.71 -18.48 0.31
C ASP A 11 61.66 -18.27 -1.22
N ASN A 12 62.81 -17.90 -1.81
CA ASN A 12 63.00 -17.66 -3.24
C ASN A 12 62.79 -18.92 -4.12
N ASN A 13 62.82 -20.11 -3.51
CA ASN A 13 62.76 -21.39 -4.22
C ASN A 13 61.44 -22.14 -4.06
N THR A 14 60.54 -21.69 -3.18
CA THR A 14 59.29 -22.40 -2.88
C THR A 14 58.10 -21.75 -3.58
N TRP A 15 57.31 -22.58 -4.28
CA TRP A 15 56.05 -22.15 -4.92
C TRP A 15 54.89 -22.27 -3.93
N MET A 16 54.04 -21.26 -3.90
CA MET A 16 52.75 -21.30 -3.24
C MET A 16 51.66 -21.65 -4.28
N GLY A 17 50.84 -22.65 -3.97
CA GLY A 17 49.93 -23.30 -4.93
C GLY A 17 50.51 -24.61 -5.49
N PRO A 18 49.89 -25.19 -6.54
CA PRO A 18 48.89 -24.58 -7.41
C PRO A 18 47.48 -24.54 -6.79
N PHE A 19 46.74 -23.48 -7.11
CA PHE A 19 45.33 -23.31 -6.77
C PHE A 19 44.51 -23.10 -8.03
N LEU A 20 43.28 -23.61 -8.06
CA LEU A 20 42.34 -23.36 -9.15
C LEU A 20 41.77 -21.94 -9.04
N ALA A 21 41.70 -21.23 -10.17
CA ALA A 21 41.16 -19.87 -10.24
C ALA A 21 39.62 -19.80 -10.17
N CYS A 22 38.95 -20.93 -10.40
CA CYS A 22 37.50 -21.11 -10.31
C CYS A 22 37.18 -22.55 -9.89
N PRO A 23 35.92 -22.86 -9.50
CA PRO A 23 35.48 -24.24 -9.27
C PRO A 23 35.72 -25.14 -10.48
N GLU A 24 35.87 -26.44 -10.26
CA GLU A 24 36.23 -27.42 -11.30
C GLU A 24 35.24 -27.52 -12.48
N SER A 25 33.97 -27.14 -12.26
CA SER A 25 32.91 -27.15 -13.27
C SER A 25 32.84 -25.87 -14.12
N GLU A 26 33.71 -24.89 -13.88
CA GLU A 26 33.63 -23.55 -14.47
C GLU A 26 34.86 -23.22 -15.31
N ALA A 27 34.71 -22.27 -16.23
CA ALA A 27 35.79 -21.73 -17.03
C ALA A 27 35.90 -20.21 -16.85
N VAL A 28 37.13 -19.71 -16.85
CA VAL A 28 37.44 -18.28 -16.76
C VAL A 28 38.16 -17.81 -18.00
N ASP A 29 37.98 -16.55 -18.39
CA ASP A 29 38.72 -15.90 -19.48
C ASP A 29 39.78 -14.92 -18.96
N ALA A 30 39.77 -14.63 -17.66
CA ALA A 30 40.78 -13.83 -16.98
C ALA A 30 40.88 -14.25 -15.51
N PHE A 31 42.04 -14.01 -14.91
CA PHE A 31 42.22 -14.14 -13.47
C PHE A 31 43.07 -13.00 -12.91
N GLU A 32 42.89 -12.73 -11.62
CA GLU A 32 43.54 -11.67 -10.88
C GLU A 32 44.20 -12.24 -9.61
N VAL A 33 45.45 -11.85 -9.39
CA VAL A 33 46.23 -12.20 -8.20
C VAL A 33 46.48 -10.93 -7.38
N ASN A 34 46.06 -10.95 -6.12
CA ASN A 34 46.22 -9.83 -5.22
C ASN A 34 47.38 -10.08 -4.25
N PHE A 35 48.33 -9.15 -4.23
CA PHE A 35 49.42 -9.12 -3.27
C PHE A 35 49.21 -8.01 -2.24
N SER A 36 49.40 -8.36 -0.98
CA SER A 36 49.33 -7.44 0.15
C SER A 36 50.69 -7.26 0.80
N PHE A 37 51.00 -6.02 1.14
CA PHE A 37 52.20 -5.60 1.85
C PHE A 37 51.80 -4.83 3.11
N PRO A 38 51.42 -5.52 4.21
CA PRO A 38 50.91 -4.87 5.43
C PRO A 38 51.89 -3.88 6.06
N SER A 39 53.20 -4.12 5.90
CA SER A 39 54.28 -3.27 6.41
C SER A 39 54.88 -2.32 5.35
N GLY A 40 54.25 -2.24 4.18
CA GLY A 40 54.75 -1.51 3.02
C GLY A 40 55.95 -2.16 2.34
N ILE A 41 56.57 -1.41 1.43
CA ILE A 41 57.78 -1.77 0.69
C ILE A 41 58.79 -0.63 0.86
N CYS A 42 59.78 -0.83 1.74
CA CYS A 42 60.81 0.17 2.04
C CYS A 42 62.09 -0.45 2.63
N GLY A 43 63.26 -0.06 2.14
CA GLY A 43 64.56 -0.43 2.73
C GLY A 43 65.04 0.64 3.71
N PHE A 44 65.94 0.28 4.63
CA PHE A 44 66.58 1.23 5.55
C PHE A 44 68.10 1.13 5.48
N ASN A 45 68.79 2.27 5.43
CA ASN A 45 70.24 2.28 5.55
C ASN A 45 70.69 2.19 7.03
N ARG A 46 72.00 2.04 7.27
CA ARG A 46 72.58 1.98 8.63
C ARG A 46 72.31 3.23 9.49
N LYS A 47 71.83 4.34 8.90
CA LYS A 47 71.45 5.59 9.57
C LYS A 47 69.92 5.77 9.65
N GLY A 48 69.12 4.73 9.39
CA GLY A 48 67.66 4.77 9.44
C GLY A 48 66.97 5.53 8.30
N LYS A 49 67.70 6.01 7.28
CA LYS A 49 67.08 6.68 6.13
C LYS A 49 66.43 5.66 5.20
N LYS A 50 65.17 5.93 4.82
CA LYS A 50 64.38 5.16 3.85
C LYS A 50 65.09 5.08 2.49
N ARG A 51 65.07 3.90 1.87
CA ARG A 51 65.59 3.59 0.53
C ARG A 51 64.54 2.83 -0.28
N ILE A 52 64.66 2.93 -1.61
CA ILE A 52 63.84 2.10 -2.51
C ILE A 52 64.19 0.64 -2.25
N ARG A 53 63.15 -0.18 -2.11
CA ARG A 53 63.24 -1.63 -2.02
C ARG A 53 62.51 -2.24 -3.20
N HIS A 54 63.14 -3.26 -3.79
CA HIS A 54 62.57 -4.06 -4.86
C HIS A 54 61.98 -5.33 -4.27
N CYS A 55 60.73 -5.61 -4.57
CA CYS A 55 60.09 -6.90 -4.31
C CYS A 55 59.80 -7.56 -5.65
N GLU A 56 60.40 -8.71 -5.90
CA GLU A 56 60.32 -9.40 -7.18
C GLU A 56 59.40 -10.61 -7.05
N TRP A 57 58.44 -10.74 -7.96
CA TRP A 57 57.46 -11.80 -7.94
C TRP A 57 57.42 -12.55 -9.28
N GLU A 58 56.97 -13.80 -9.21
CA GLU A 58 56.70 -14.64 -10.36
C GLU A 58 55.36 -15.34 -10.17
N ILE A 59 54.47 -15.18 -11.14
CA ILE A 59 53.19 -15.89 -11.22
C ILE A 59 53.28 -16.84 -12.40
N GLN A 60 52.96 -18.10 -12.15
CA GLN A 60 52.84 -19.12 -13.17
C GLN A 60 51.41 -19.62 -13.25
N TYR A 61 50.93 -19.84 -14.47
CA TYR A 61 49.59 -20.36 -14.72
C TYR A 61 49.58 -21.31 -15.91
N ARG A 62 48.61 -22.22 -15.92
CA ARG A 62 48.31 -23.10 -17.05
C ARG A 62 46.87 -23.61 -16.98
N VAL A 63 46.36 -24.11 -18.11
CA VAL A 63 45.07 -24.79 -18.14
C VAL A 63 45.18 -26.11 -17.37
N TYR A 64 44.31 -26.32 -16.39
CA TYR A 64 44.26 -27.51 -15.55
C TYR A 64 44.03 -28.76 -16.39
N GLY A 65 44.76 -29.84 -16.11
CA GLY A 65 44.64 -31.11 -16.84
C GLY A 65 45.18 -31.12 -18.27
N SER A 66 45.67 -29.99 -18.81
CA SER A 66 46.14 -29.89 -20.20
C SER A 66 47.48 -30.61 -20.47
N GLY A 67 48.24 -30.94 -19.44
CA GLY A 67 49.61 -31.48 -19.57
C GLY A 67 50.63 -30.47 -20.13
N SER A 68 50.22 -29.22 -20.38
CA SER A 68 51.09 -28.16 -20.91
C SER A 68 52.08 -27.62 -19.86
N GLY A 69 53.16 -27.02 -20.35
CA GLY A 69 54.13 -26.30 -19.52
C GLY A 69 53.52 -25.05 -18.87
N TRP A 70 54.11 -24.62 -17.75
CA TRP A 70 53.68 -23.41 -17.06
C TRP A 70 54.03 -22.15 -17.86
N THR A 71 53.06 -21.26 -18.06
CA THR A 71 53.32 -19.91 -18.55
C THR A 71 53.73 -19.04 -17.38
N SER A 72 54.86 -18.32 -17.49
CA SER A 72 55.40 -17.49 -16.40
C SER A 72 55.33 -16.01 -16.74
N ARG A 73 54.93 -15.20 -15.76
CA ARG A 73 55.06 -13.74 -15.77
C ARG A 73 55.77 -13.28 -14.51
N GLN A 74 56.73 -12.39 -14.69
CA GLN A 74 57.52 -11.82 -13.60
C GLN A 74 57.27 -10.32 -13.52
N GLY A 75 57.39 -9.78 -12.32
CA GLY A 75 57.27 -8.34 -12.09
C GLY A 75 58.06 -7.89 -10.87
N VAL A 76 58.20 -6.57 -10.75
CA VAL A 76 58.97 -5.92 -9.68
C VAL A 76 58.20 -4.72 -9.14
N TYR A 77 57.97 -4.71 -7.83
CA TYR A 77 57.51 -3.50 -7.14
C TYR A 77 58.71 -2.78 -6.51
N ALA A 78 58.95 -1.53 -6.92
CA ALA A 78 60.09 -0.74 -6.47
C ALA A 78 59.61 0.53 -5.74
N LEU A 79 59.56 0.49 -4.40
CA LEU A 79 58.94 1.56 -3.61
C LEU A 79 59.75 1.93 -2.35
N LYS A 80 59.39 3.09 -1.78
CA LYS A 80 59.95 3.68 -0.55
C LYS A 80 58.80 4.08 0.38
N ASN A 81 57.84 3.19 0.61
CA ASN A 81 56.62 3.46 1.37
C ASN A 81 56.50 2.47 2.55
N ILE A 82 56.17 2.99 3.73
CA ILE A 82 56.05 2.21 4.98
C ILE A 82 54.60 1.92 5.37
N ASN A 83 53.64 2.47 4.62
CA ASN A 83 52.22 2.22 4.83
C ASN A 83 51.82 0.91 4.14
N GLY A 84 50.70 0.32 4.58
CA GLY A 84 50.13 -0.85 3.93
C GLY A 84 49.86 -0.59 2.44
N LEU A 85 50.25 -1.53 1.58
CA LEU A 85 50.03 -1.46 0.13
C LEU A 85 49.34 -2.73 -0.36
N GLY A 86 48.58 -2.61 -1.45
CA GLY A 86 48.01 -3.73 -2.18
C GLY A 86 48.20 -3.54 -3.69
N PHE A 87 48.49 -4.62 -4.39
CA PHE A 87 48.61 -4.65 -5.85
C PHE A 87 47.79 -5.80 -6.43
N THR A 88 47.17 -5.55 -7.57
CA THR A 88 46.39 -6.54 -8.31
C THR A 88 47.02 -6.75 -9.67
N GLU A 89 47.43 -7.99 -9.94
CA GLU A 89 47.96 -8.41 -11.24
C GLU A 89 46.89 -9.17 -12.00
N ARG A 90 46.45 -8.60 -13.12
CA ARG A 90 45.45 -9.18 -14.00
C ARG A 90 46.08 -9.91 -15.18
N PHE A 91 45.50 -11.04 -15.54
CA PHE A 91 45.89 -11.91 -16.65
C PHE A 91 44.66 -12.25 -17.48
N ASP A 92 44.65 -11.83 -18.73
CA ASP A 92 43.64 -12.25 -19.70
C ASP A 92 44.14 -13.50 -20.44
N LEU A 93 43.28 -14.51 -20.56
CA LEU A 93 43.57 -15.79 -21.20
C LEU A 93 43.22 -15.72 -22.69
N SER A 94 44.05 -16.32 -23.55
CA SER A 94 43.79 -16.38 -24.99
C SER A 94 42.54 -17.20 -25.36
N SER A 95 42.18 -18.14 -24.49
CA SER A 95 40.98 -18.97 -24.60
C SER A 95 40.46 -19.25 -23.19
N PRO A 96 39.13 -19.23 -22.97
CA PRO A 96 38.59 -19.56 -21.66
C PRO A 96 38.90 -20.99 -21.24
N GLY A 97 39.12 -21.21 -19.96
CA GLY A 97 39.36 -22.55 -19.41
C GLY A 97 39.48 -22.57 -17.89
N LEU A 98 39.52 -23.77 -17.32
CA LEU A 98 39.87 -23.99 -15.92
C LEU A 98 41.38 -23.82 -15.76
N VAL A 99 41.81 -22.83 -14.99
CA VAL A 99 43.24 -22.47 -14.85
C VAL A 99 43.71 -22.74 -13.43
N GLU A 100 44.88 -23.37 -13.32
CA GLU A 100 45.63 -23.45 -12.07
C GLU A 100 46.74 -22.40 -12.05
N VAL A 101 46.90 -21.75 -10.90
CA VAL A 101 47.83 -20.65 -10.68
C VAL A 101 48.71 -20.95 -9.47
N ARG A 102 50.00 -20.68 -9.59
CA ARG A 102 50.96 -20.70 -8.49
C ARG A 102 51.79 -19.44 -8.52
N CYS A 103 52.25 -19.00 -7.36
CA CYS A 103 53.09 -17.81 -7.27
C CYS A 103 54.30 -18.06 -6.38
N ARG A 104 55.34 -17.27 -6.59
CA ARG A 104 56.47 -17.18 -5.68
C ARG A 104 57.06 -15.79 -5.69
N ARG A 105 57.85 -15.52 -4.66
CA ARG A 105 58.73 -14.38 -4.58
C ARG A 105 60.10 -14.83 -5.05
N ARG A 106 60.84 -13.95 -5.73
CA ARG A 106 62.15 -14.28 -6.31
C ARG A 106 63.33 -13.79 -5.47
N ASN A 107 63.09 -12.88 -4.53
CA ASN A 107 64.14 -12.29 -3.70
C ASN A 107 63.80 -12.35 -2.20
N GLU A 108 64.83 -12.44 -1.35
CA GLU A 108 64.65 -12.74 0.07
C GLU A 108 63.94 -11.60 0.81
N GLN A 109 62.94 -11.94 1.62
CA GLN A 109 62.20 -10.99 2.44
C GLN A 109 63.06 -10.45 3.58
N GLY A 110 62.92 -9.16 3.89
CA GLY A 110 63.59 -8.52 5.03
C GLY A 110 65.10 -8.30 4.89
N SER A 111 65.71 -8.74 3.78
CA SER A 111 67.15 -8.62 3.57
C SER A 111 67.62 -7.16 3.60
N ASN A 112 68.81 -6.93 4.17
CA ASN A 112 69.40 -5.60 4.34
C ASN A 112 68.52 -4.59 5.11
N ASN A 113 67.84 -5.04 6.17
CA ASN A 113 66.97 -4.20 7.02
C ASN A 113 65.86 -3.52 6.21
N ALA A 114 65.01 -4.34 5.57
CA ALA A 114 63.88 -3.89 4.78
C ALA A 114 62.54 -4.30 5.41
N ARG A 115 61.51 -3.48 5.17
CA ARG A 115 60.10 -3.82 5.38
C ARG A 115 59.48 -4.09 4.03
N ASP A 116 59.24 -5.35 3.73
CA ASP A 116 58.73 -5.79 2.43
C ASP A 116 57.98 -7.12 2.54
N SER A 117 57.34 -7.39 3.68
CA SER A 117 56.56 -8.60 3.89
C SER A 117 55.45 -8.73 2.85
N MET A 118 55.53 -9.76 2.02
CA MET A 118 54.65 -9.98 0.88
C MET A 118 53.73 -11.17 1.16
N TYR A 119 52.43 -10.97 0.96
CA TYR A 119 51.42 -12.02 1.12
C TYR A 119 50.57 -12.14 -0.14
N TRP A 120 50.30 -13.37 -0.58
CA TRP A 120 49.23 -13.63 -1.54
C TRP A 120 47.89 -13.54 -0.80
N GLN A 121 47.12 -12.49 -1.07
CA GLN A 121 45.87 -12.22 -0.39
C GLN A 121 44.67 -12.93 -1.04
N ALA A 122 44.58 -12.92 -2.37
CA ALA A 122 43.45 -13.51 -3.07
C ALA A 122 43.81 -13.93 -4.49
N LEU A 123 43.15 -14.99 -4.97
CA LEU A 123 43.06 -15.37 -6.37
C LEU A 123 41.59 -15.24 -6.78
N ARG A 124 41.31 -14.54 -7.88
CA ARG A 124 39.95 -14.34 -8.39
C ARG A 124 39.89 -14.66 -9.87
N GLY A 125 39.01 -15.57 -10.28
CA GLY A 125 38.71 -15.84 -11.68
C GLY A 125 37.49 -15.03 -12.15
N ARG A 126 37.52 -14.54 -13.40
CA ARG A 126 36.36 -13.93 -14.05
C ARG A 126 35.55 -15.02 -14.74
N LEU A 127 34.40 -15.36 -14.15
CA LEU A 127 33.45 -16.30 -14.76
C LEU A 127 32.80 -15.71 -16.01
N LEU A 128 32.59 -16.56 -17.01
CA LEU A 128 31.95 -16.19 -18.28
C LEU A 128 30.45 -16.00 -18.15
N ALA A 129 29.79 -16.91 -17.43
CA ALA A 129 28.35 -16.89 -17.20
C ALA A 129 28.03 -15.86 -16.11
N ARG A 130 27.69 -14.64 -16.53
CA ARG A 130 27.17 -13.60 -15.63
C ARG A 130 25.72 -13.28 -15.97
N PRO A 131 24.82 -13.17 -14.99
CA PRO A 131 23.53 -12.53 -15.21
C PRO A 131 23.75 -11.13 -15.75
N THR A 132 23.24 -10.83 -16.95
CA THR A 132 23.28 -9.48 -17.54
C THR A 132 22.19 -8.58 -16.99
N SER A 133 21.20 -9.16 -16.29
CA SER A 133 20.12 -8.47 -15.62
C SER A 133 19.63 -9.31 -14.43
N TYR A 134 19.04 -8.63 -13.46
CA TYR A 134 18.30 -9.24 -12.36
C TYR A 134 16.86 -8.73 -12.46
N ALA A 135 15.92 -9.62 -12.79
CA ALA A 135 14.52 -9.25 -12.94
C ALA A 135 13.90 -8.96 -11.57
N GLY A 136 13.02 -7.95 -11.49
CA GLY A 136 12.22 -7.66 -10.30
C GLY A 136 12.99 -7.07 -9.11
N VAL A 137 14.24 -6.62 -9.30
CA VAL A 137 15.04 -5.97 -8.25
C VAL A 137 15.54 -4.60 -8.70
N THR A 138 15.62 -3.67 -7.76
CA THR A 138 16.25 -2.37 -7.97
C THR A 138 17.76 -2.51 -7.74
N LEU A 139 18.58 -2.18 -8.75
CA LEU A 139 20.03 -2.21 -8.66
C LEU A 139 20.57 -0.79 -8.52
N MET A 140 21.43 -0.56 -7.53
CA MET A 140 22.18 0.69 -7.36
C MET A 140 23.67 0.40 -7.45
N GLY A 141 24.36 1.04 -8.39
CA GLY A 141 25.82 1.04 -8.47
C GLY A 141 26.38 2.31 -7.83
N VAL A 142 27.30 2.16 -6.87
CA VAL A 142 27.93 3.30 -6.20
C VAL A 142 29.45 3.19 -6.33
N THR A 143 30.08 4.26 -6.80
CA THR A 143 31.54 4.44 -6.69
C THR A 143 31.80 5.37 -5.53
N VAL A 144 32.49 4.88 -4.50
CA VAL A 144 32.81 5.66 -3.30
C VAL A 144 34.31 5.91 -3.24
N GLU A 145 34.69 7.19 -3.23
CA GLU A 145 36.06 7.58 -2.91
C GLU A 145 36.16 7.80 -1.39
N THR A 146 37.13 7.13 -0.74
CA THR A 146 37.32 7.22 0.71
C THR A 146 38.76 7.58 1.04
N GLY A 147 38.95 8.24 2.19
CA GLY A 147 40.27 8.45 2.78
C GLY A 147 40.87 7.17 3.36
N GLY A 148 41.85 7.27 4.25
CA GLY A 148 42.55 6.09 4.81
C GLY A 148 41.70 5.07 5.58
N LYS A 149 40.43 5.37 5.87
CA LYS A 149 39.44 4.44 6.48
C LYS A 149 38.02 4.79 6.04
N LEU A 150 37.22 3.76 5.79
CA LEU A 150 35.76 3.84 5.67
C LEU A 150 35.21 3.73 7.10
N ALA A 151 34.77 4.84 7.69
CA ALA A 151 34.24 4.87 9.05
C ALA A 151 32.80 4.32 9.06
N ALA A 152 32.39 3.66 10.15
CA ALA A 152 31.05 3.07 10.31
C ALA A 152 29.87 4.07 10.15
N GLN A 153 30.13 5.38 10.25
CA GLN A 153 29.12 6.41 9.95
C GLN A 153 28.90 6.66 8.44
N SER A 154 29.73 6.09 7.56
CA SER A 154 29.58 6.25 6.11
C SER A 154 28.36 5.50 5.56
N ASP A 155 27.93 4.42 6.22
CA ASP A 155 26.74 3.64 5.83
C ASP A 155 25.44 4.44 5.91
N ARG A 156 25.40 5.52 6.71
CA ARG A 156 24.23 6.42 6.82
C ARG A 156 24.20 7.55 5.78
N ARG A 157 25.18 7.61 4.87
CA ARG A 157 25.27 8.70 3.88
C ARG A 157 24.61 8.40 2.54
N ILE A 158 24.14 7.17 2.34
CA ILE A 158 23.44 6.74 1.13
C ILE A 158 22.05 6.28 1.54
N ASN A 159 21.02 6.87 0.94
CA ASN A 159 19.64 6.44 1.08
C ASN A 159 19.02 6.30 -0.32
N VAL A 160 18.09 5.37 -0.48
CA VAL A 160 17.33 5.17 -1.71
C VAL A 160 15.87 5.07 -1.35
N VAL A 161 15.06 5.94 -1.95
CA VAL A 161 13.61 5.79 -2.01
C VAL A 161 13.30 5.11 -3.33
N ALA A 162 13.05 3.80 -3.27
CA ALA A 162 12.73 3.02 -4.47
C ALA A 162 11.22 3.01 -4.68
N THR A 163 10.77 3.45 -5.86
CA THR A 163 9.36 3.36 -6.26
C THR A 163 9.12 2.03 -6.97
N ARG A 164 8.14 1.27 -6.50
CA ARG A 164 7.72 0.03 -7.17
C ARG A 164 7.08 0.36 -8.52
N ILE A 165 7.46 -0.41 -9.54
CA ILE A 165 6.80 -0.41 -10.84
C ILE A 165 5.80 -1.56 -10.82
N TYR A 166 4.54 -1.26 -11.10
CA TYR A 166 3.48 -2.26 -11.19
C TYR A 166 3.39 -2.84 -12.60
N ASP A 167 2.84 -4.06 -12.73
CA ASP A 167 2.57 -4.67 -14.04
C ASP A 167 1.42 -3.95 -14.78
N SER A 168 0.52 -3.32 -14.02
CA SER A 168 -0.62 -2.53 -14.48
C SER A 168 -0.84 -1.33 -13.56
N GLY A 169 -1.30 -0.21 -14.12
CA GLY A 169 -1.48 1.05 -13.39
C GLY A 169 -0.22 1.93 -13.37
N VAL A 170 -0.36 3.13 -12.79
CA VAL A 170 0.73 4.11 -12.65
C VAL A 170 1.47 3.85 -11.35
N ALA A 171 2.78 4.09 -11.33
CA ALA A 171 3.56 3.98 -10.09
C ALA A 171 2.95 4.88 -8.98
N ARG A 172 2.88 4.36 -7.75
CA ARG A 172 2.24 4.99 -6.58
C ARG A 172 0.71 5.13 -6.65
N SER A 173 0.06 4.76 -7.76
CA SER A 173 -1.41 4.79 -7.83
C SER A 173 -2.02 3.71 -6.93
N ILE A 174 -3.19 4.01 -6.39
CA ILE A 174 -3.90 3.14 -5.45
C ILE A 174 -4.41 1.90 -6.20
N SER A 175 -5.03 2.11 -7.37
CA SER A 175 -5.38 1.05 -8.34
C SER A 175 -4.20 0.12 -8.65
N GLY A 176 -3.02 0.67 -8.97
CA GLY A 176 -1.83 -0.11 -9.32
C GLY A 176 -1.35 -0.97 -8.15
N ALA A 177 -1.38 -0.42 -6.94
CA ALA A 177 -1.08 -1.16 -5.72
C ALA A 177 -2.10 -2.30 -5.47
N LEU A 178 -3.41 -2.02 -5.62
CA LEU A 178 -4.48 -3.02 -5.47
C LEU A 178 -4.31 -4.16 -6.47
N TYR A 179 -4.11 -3.85 -7.76
CA TYR A 179 -3.93 -4.84 -8.81
C TYR A 179 -2.67 -5.68 -8.61
N HIS A 180 -1.59 -5.07 -8.13
CA HIS A 180 -0.37 -5.80 -7.82
C HIS A 180 -0.60 -6.84 -6.71
N VAL A 181 -1.25 -6.45 -5.61
CA VAL A 181 -1.56 -7.37 -4.52
C VAL A 181 -2.56 -8.44 -4.98
N GLY A 182 -3.66 -8.05 -5.62
CA GLY A 182 -4.68 -8.97 -6.13
C GLY A 182 -4.10 -10.01 -7.08
N ARG A 183 -3.27 -9.59 -8.05
CA ARG A 183 -2.59 -10.49 -8.99
C ARG A 183 -1.63 -11.45 -8.29
N SER A 184 -0.89 -10.97 -7.29
CA SER A 184 0.04 -11.83 -6.53
C SER A 184 -0.67 -12.96 -5.77
N LEU A 185 -1.96 -12.78 -5.48
CA LEU A 185 -2.82 -13.74 -4.77
C LEU A 185 -3.71 -14.56 -5.72
N GLY A 186 -3.74 -14.21 -7.02
CA GLY A 186 -4.69 -14.80 -7.97
C GLY A 186 -6.15 -14.41 -7.72
N MET A 187 -6.37 -13.26 -7.08
CA MET A 187 -7.70 -12.74 -6.75
C MET A 187 -8.31 -11.99 -7.93
N GLU A 188 -9.59 -12.21 -8.17
CA GLU A 188 -10.38 -11.42 -9.12
C GLU A 188 -10.71 -10.06 -8.50
N MET A 189 -10.42 -8.99 -9.23
CA MET A 189 -10.61 -7.61 -8.78
C MET A 189 -11.64 -6.92 -9.67
N ASP A 190 -12.52 -6.14 -9.06
CA ASP A 190 -13.52 -5.31 -9.72
C ASP A 190 -12.84 -4.09 -10.36
N THR A 191 -12.26 -4.31 -11.54
CA THR A 191 -11.46 -3.29 -12.23
C THR A 191 -12.28 -2.06 -12.62
N GLU A 192 -13.57 -2.24 -12.91
CA GLU A 192 -14.45 -1.12 -13.28
C GLU A 192 -14.64 -0.16 -12.11
N ALA A 193 -15.01 -0.66 -10.93
CA ALA A 193 -15.17 0.17 -9.74
C ALA A 193 -13.83 0.80 -9.30
N ILE A 194 -12.74 0.03 -9.32
CA ILE A 194 -11.40 0.50 -8.93
C ILE A 194 -10.91 1.60 -9.88
N ASP A 195 -11.02 1.40 -11.19
CA ASP A 195 -10.57 2.39 -12.18
C ASP A 195 -11.46 3.64 -12.16
N ALA A 196 -12.76 3.49 -11.91
CA ALA A 196 -13.67 4.63 -11.75
C ALA A 196 -13.28 5.50 -10.55
N LEU A 197 -12.92 4.90 -9.41
CA LEU A 197 -12.44 5.65 -8.23
C LEU A 197 -11.08 6.29 -8.49
N GLU A 198 -10.17 5.59 -9.16
CA GLU A 198 -8.86 6.14 -9.52
C GLU A 198 -9.00 7.38 -10.40
N GLN A 199 -9.84 7.32 -11.43
CA GLN A 199 -10.03 8.39 -12.40
C GLN A 199 -10.83 9.58 -11.84
N THR A 200 -11.83 9.31 -10.99
CA THR A 200 -12.75 10.34 -10.51
C THR A 200 -12.24 11.04 -9.26
N TYR A 201 -11.55 10.31 -8.37
CA TYR A 201 -11.19 10.83 -7.05
C TYR A 201 -9.68 10.76 -6.81
N TRP A 202 -9.06 9.57 -6.87
CA TRP A 202 -7.71 9.40 -6.33
C TRP A 202 -6.65 10.18 -7.11
N THR A 203 -6.55 9.96 -8.43
CA THR A 203 -5.58 10.68 -9.27
C THR A 203 -5.84 12.19 -9.31
N PRO A 204 -7.08 12.68 -9.54
CA PRO A 204 -7.35 14.13 -9.55
C PRO A 204 -7.03 14.85 -8.24
N ASN A 205 -7.26 14.18 -7.10
CA ASN A 205 -6.97 14.75 -5.78
C ASN A 205 -5.53 14.53 -5.32
N GLY A 206 -4.69 13.83 -6.11
CA GLY A 206 -3.32 13.50 -5.73
C GLY A 206 -3.23 12.52 -4.54
N GLU A 207 -4.24 11.66 -4.39
CA GLU A 207 -4.27 10.59 -3.38
C GLU A 207 -3.46 9.39 -3.90
N TYR A 208 -2.32 9.11 -3.25
CA TYR A 208 -1.37 8.06 -3.61
C TYR A 208 -1.19 7.07 -2.46
N PHE A 209 -0.60 5.91 -2.76
CA PHE A 209 -0.18 4.93 -1.76
C PHE A 209 1.35 4.80 -1.70
N ASP A 210 1.94 5.35 -0.64
CA ASP A 210 3.37 5.32 -0.36
C ASP A 210 3.66 4.57 0.95
N PHE A 211 3.82 3.26 0.86
CA PHE A 211 4.07 2.41 2.02
C PHE A 211 5.34 1.58 1.86
N ALA A 212 6.22 1.68 2.84
CA ALA A 212 7.42 0.88 2.94
C ALA A 212 7.32 0.00 4.19
N THR A 213 7.40 -1.32 4.01
CA THR A 213 7.46 -2.29 5.11
C THR A 213 8.50 -3.36 4.82
N GLY A 214 9.23 -3.77 5.86
CA GLY A 214 10.05 -4.99 5.86
C GLY A 214 9.35 -6.17 6.53
N ASP A 215 8.21 -5.91 7.18
CA ASP A 215 7.47 -6.89 7.97
C ASP A 215 6.38 -7.55 7.12
N SER A 216 6.14 -8.83 7.40
CA SER A 216 5.03 -9.58 6.80
C SER A 216 3.71 -9.18 7.45
N ILE A 217 2.79 -8.64 6.66
CA ILE A 217 1.40 -8.38 7.05
C ILE A 217 0.44 -9.24 6.23
N SER A 218 -0.80 -9.38 6.70
CA SER A 218 -1.81 -10.15 5.95
C SER A 218 -2.20 -9.42 4.65
N ALA A 219 -2.61 -10.18 3.64
CA ALA A 219 -3.08 -9.62 2.37
C ALA A 219 -4.27 -8.66 2.56
N LEU A 220 -5.23 -9.04 3.40
CA LEU A 220 -6.40 -8.22 3.70
C LEU A 220 -5.99 -6.89 4.35
N GLU A 221 -5.08 -6.94 5.32
CA GLU A 221 -4.56 -5.73 5.96
C GLU A 221 -3.84 -4.82 4.96
N MET A 222 -3.06 -5.38 4.04
CA MET A 222 -2.42 -4.59 2.98
C MET A 222 -3.46 -3.93 2.06
N LEU A 223 -4.47 -4.67 1.60
CA LEU A 223 -5.55 -4.12 0.76
C LEU A 223 -6.33 -3.01 1.47
N GLN A 224 -6.62 -3.20 2.76
CA GLN A 224 -7.26 -2.18 3.60
C GLN A 224 -6.38 -0.93 3.75
N LYS A 225 -5.07 -1.08 3.96
CA LYS A 225 -4.12 0.06 4.01
C LYS A 225 -4.08 0.81 2.67
N ILE A 226 -4.03 0.07 1.55
CA ILE A 226 -4.05 0.67 0.20
C ILE A 226 -5.32 1.49 -0.01
N ALA A 227 -6.50 0.92 0.26
CA ALA A 227 -7.77 1.62 0.11
C ALA A 227 -7.89 2.82 1.05
N ALA A 228 -7.47 2.68 2.31
CA ALA A 228 -7.55 3.73 3.32
C ALA A 228 -6.73 4.98 2.95
N ALA A 229 -5.59 4.82 2.26
CA ALA A 229 -4.79 5.94 1.78
C ALA A 229 -5.55 6.83 0.78
N GLY A 230 -6.49 6.26 0.03
CA GLY A 230 -7.41 6.95 -0.86
C GLY A 230 -8.75 7.32 -0.22
N LYS A 231 -8.81 7.39 1.13
CA LYS A 231 -10.03 7.65 1.90
C LYS A 231 -11.18 6.69 1.50
N SER A 232 -10.82 5.46 1.13
CA SER A 232 -11.69 4.38 0.71
C SER A 232 -11.58 3.21 1.68
N TYR A 233 -12.46 2.23 1.52
CA TYR A 233 -12.43 0.97 2.24
C TYR A 233 -12.46 -0.19 1.25
N PHE A 234 -11.79 -1.28 1.61
CA PHE A 234 -11.81 -2.52 0.85
C PHE A 234 -13.07 -3.32 1.20
N LEU A 235 -13.69 -3.94 0.20
CA LEU A 235 -14.86 -4.79 0.38
C LEU A 235 -14.86 -5.97 -0.62
N LEU A 236 -15.62 -7.00 -0.30
CA LEU A 236 -16.09 -7.97 -1.29
C LEU A 236 -17.49 -7.54 -1.69
N ASN A 237 -17.72 -7.29 -2.98
CA ASN A 237 -19.01 -6.80 -3.44
C ASN A 237 -20.07 -7.90 -3.38
N THR A 238 -21.32 -7.58 -3.72
CA THR A 238 -22.43 -8.56 -3.75
C THR A 238 -22.17 -9.77 -4.66
N GLN A 239 -21.23 -9.68 -5.60
CA GLN A 239 -20.77 -10.78 -6.46
C GLN A 239 -19.57 -11.54 -5.89
N SER A 240 -19.16 -11.25 -4.64
CA SER A 240 -17.96 -11.78 -3.99
C SER A 240 -16.64 -11.44 -4.69
N VAL A 241 -16.61 -10.37 -5.48
CA VAL A 241 -15.41 -9.87 -6.16
C VAL A 241 -14.74 -8.79 -5.31
N ALA A 242 -13.41 -8.80 -5.26
CA ALA A 242 -12.64 -7.84 -4.49
C ALA A 242 -12.73 -6.43 -5.10
N SER A 243 -13.29 -5.50 -4.34
CA SER A 243 -13.62 -4.16 -4.79
C SER A 243 -13.29 -3.14 -3.70
N VAL A 244 -13.65 -1.89 -3.96
CA VAL A 244 -13.36 -0.74 -3.12
C VAL A 244 -14.55 0.20 -3.11
N GLY A 245 -14.82 0.78 -1.95
CA GLY A 245 -15.82 1.83 -1.80
C GLY A 245 -15.16 3.09 -1.30
N ARG A 246 -15.51 4.24 -1.88
CA ARG A 246 -15.05 5.54 -1.39
C ARG A 246 -15.85 5.91 -0.16
N GLU A 247 -15.25 6.49 0.87
CA GLU A 247 -16.05 7.21 1.87
C GLU A 247 -16.32 8.64 1.38
N GLY A 248 -17.41 9.28 1.80
CA GLY A 248 -17.69 10.66 1.39
C GLY A 248 -19.18 10.96 1.43
N VAL A 249 -19.54 12.15 0.96
CA VAL A 249 -20.94 12.49 0.71
C VAL A 249 -21.45 11.64 -0.44
N LYS A 250 -22.44 10.79 -0.17
CA LYS A 250 -23.04 9.89 -1.17
C LYS A 250 -24.55 10.10 -1.26
N PRO A 251 -25.15 9.93 -2.45
CA PRO A 251 -26.59 9.71 -2.55
C PRO A 251 -26.97 8.42 -1.81
N TRP A 252 -28.23 8.29 -1.42
CA TRP A 252 -28.73 6.99 -0.95
C TRP A 252 -28.84 6.03 -2.14
N THR A 253 -28.43 4.78 -1.92
CA THR A 253 -28.49 3.68 -2.87
C THR A 253 -29.86 3.02 -2.83
N GLY A 254 -30.42 2.82 -1.64
CA GLY A 254 -31.65 2.04 -1.44
C GLY A 254 -32.34 2.34 -0.12
N ALA A 255 -33.32 1.51 0.20
CA ALA A 255 -34.07 1.62 1.45
C ALA A 255 -34.47 0.26 2.04
N ILE A 256 -34.67 0.22 3.36
CA ILE A 256 -35.28 -0.89 4.07
C ILE A 256 -36.43 -0.32 4.88
N THR A 257 -37.63 -0.80 4.59
CA THR A 257 -38.87 -0.37 5.23
C THR A 257 -39.43 -1.51 6.07
N PRO A 258 -40.45 -1.28 6.92
CA PRO A 258 -41.11 -2.34 7.66
C PRO A 258 -41.60 -3.52 6.79
N HIS A 259 -41.86 -3.32 5.50
CA HIS A 259 -42.25 -4.39 4.57
C HIS A 259 -41.12 -5.39 4.26
N GLU A 260 -39.85 -4.99 4.37
CA GLU A 260 -38.69 -5.88 4.19
C GLU A 260 -38.21 -6.50 5.51
N MET A 261 -38.70 -6.00 6.65
CA MET A 261 -38.21 -6.39 7.97
C MET A 261 -38.96 -7.63 8.49
N VAL A 262 -38.20 -8.68 8.80
CA VAL A 262 -38.70 -9.89 9.48
C VAL A 262 -38.66 -9.71 11.00
N SER A 263 -37.82 -8.81 11.49
CA SER A 263 -37.71 -8.43 12.91
C SER A 263 -37.79 -6.92 13.09
N GLU A 264 -38.33 -6.48 14.24
CA GLU A 264 -38.40 -5.06 14.58
C GLU A 264 -37.01 -4.40 14.52
N MET A 265 -36.93 -3.21 13.94
CA MET A 265 -35.68 -2.46 13.89
C MET A 265 -35.28 -2.00 15.30
N GLN A 266 -34.08 -2.39 15.71
CA GLN A 266 -33.46 -1.95 16.96
C GLN A 266 -32.52 -0.78 16.69
N THR A 267 -32.65 0.29 17.48
CA THR A 267 -31.75 1.45 17.41
C THR A 267 -30.98 1.57 18.72
N ASP A 268 -29.69 1.25 18.65
CA ASP A 268 -28.72 1.49 19.72
C ASP A 268 -28.22 2.93 19.63
N PHE A 269 -28.15 3.65 20.76
CA PHE A 269 -27.55 4.98 20.82
C PHE A 269 -26.50 5.09 21.92
N VAL A 270 -25.48 5.92 21.65
CA VAL A 270 -24.39 6.21 22.60
C VAL A 270 -24.45 7.68 22.97
N THR A 271 -24.50 7.98 24.26
CA THR A 271 -24.47 9.36 24.75
C THR A 271 -23.05 9.90 24.80
N VAL A 272 -22.91 11.23 24.77
CA VAL A 272 -21.63 11.90 24.97
C VAL A 272 -21.16 11.71 26.41
N THR A 273 -19.88 11.38 26.59
CA THR A 273 -19.27 11.20 27.92
C THR A 273 -17.98 12.00 28.02
N ASP A 274 -17.52 12.27 29.25
CA ASP A 274 -16.20 12.88 29.51
C ASP A 274 -15.04 12.00 29.01
N ASP A 275 -15.32 10.74 28.67
CA ASP A 275 -14.34 9.83 28.12
C ASP A 275 -14.12 9.96 26.62
N ASP A 276 -15.02 10.67 25.93
CA ASP A 276 -14.96 10.87 24.49
C ASP A 276 -13.77 11.75 24.09
N TYR A 277 -13.03 11.34 23.07
CA TYR A 277 -12.00 12.20 22.48
C TYR A 277 -12.60 13.34 21.66
N ASP A 278 -11.95 14.50 21.77
CA ASP A 278 -12.34 15.76 21.13
C ASP A 278 -11.24 16.31 20.21
N GLY A 279 -10.14 15.55 20.05
CA GLY A 279 -9.12 15.73 19.03
C GLY A 279 -8.53 14.39 18.56
N VAL A 280 -7.92 14.42 17.37
CA VAL A 280 -7.19 13.26 16.82
C VAL A 280 -5.80 13.74 16.39
N ASP A 281 -4.76 12.98 16.73
CA ASP A 281 -3.40 13.19 16.22
C ASP A 281 -3.08 12.10 15.21
N VAL A 282 -2.83 12.50 13.97
CA VAL A 282 -2.56 11.58 12.86
C VAL A 282 -1.08 11.57 12.56
N THR A 283 -0.43 10.46 12.88
CA THR A 283 0.94 10.20 12.48
C THR A 283 0.99 9.61 11.07
N TYR A 284 1.84 10.18 10.21
CA TYR A 284 2.05 9.75 8.82
C TYR A 284 3.54 9.86 8.46
N ILE A 285 3.93 9.31 7.31
CA ILE A 285 5.28 9.45 6.77
C ILE A 285 5.25 10.49 5.67
N ASN A 286 5.93 11.61 5.84
CA ASN A 286 5.94 12.68 4.83
C ASN A 286 6.60 12.20 3.53
N GLY A 287 5.89 12.28 2.41
CA GLY A 287 6.35 11.74 1.13
C GLY A 287 7.58 12.45 0.53
N SER A 288 7.92 13.64 1.04
CA SER A 288 9.12 14.38 0.62
C SER A 288 10.33 14.11 1.51
N THR A 289 10.15 14.09 2.84
CA THR A 289 11.24 13.94 3.81
C THR A 289 11.48 12.49 4.22
N TRP A 290 10.47 11.62 4.05
CA TRP A 290 10.39 10.26 4.59
C TRP A 290 10.59 10.20 6.11
N ALA A 291 10.31 11.32 6.79
CA ALA A 291 10.27 11.39 8.24
C ALA A 291 8.84 11.15 8.73
N GLU A 292 8.73 10.58 9.93
CA GLU A 292 7.47 10.50 10.64
C GLU A 292 7.08 11.89 11.16
N GLU A 293 5.89 12.34 10.80
CA GLU A 293 5.32 13.63 11.17
C GLU A 293 3.89 13.42 11.70
N THR A 294 3.41 14.34 12.52
CA THR A 294 2.09 14.25 13.14
C THR A 294 1.28 15.50 12.82
N VAL A 295 0.04 15.27 12.39
CA VAL A 295 -0.95 16.29 12.07
C VAL A 295 -1.99 16.37 13.17
N GLN A 296 -2.26 17.56 13.68
CA GLN A 296 -3.24 17.80 14.74
C GLN A 296 -4.62 18.09 14.14
N CYS A 297 -5.56 17.16 14.30
CA CYS A 297 -6.95 17.33 13.88
C CYS A 297 -7.75 17.94 15.03
N ARG A 298 -8.11 19.21 14.89
CA ARG A 298 -8.78 20.05 15.90
C ARG A 298 -9.97 20.78 15.28
N LEU A 299 -11.03 20.96 16.07
CA LEU A 299 -12.15 21.80 15.67
C LEU A 299 -11.82 23.29 15.94
N PRO A 300 -12.30 24.23 15.11
CA PRO A 300 -12.05 25.66 15.31
C PRO A 300 -12.46 26.20 16.69
N GLY A 301 -13.51 25.61 17.30
CA GLY A 301 -13.98 25.98 18.63
C GLY A 301 -13.29 25.25 19.79
N ASN A 302 -12.41 24.29 19.51
CA ASN A 302 -11.71 23.49 20.52
C ASN A 302 -10.24 23.23 20.11
N PRO A 303 -9.37 24.26 20.20
CA PRO A 303 -7.96 24.14 19.84
C PRO A 303 -7.16 23.23 20.80
N THR A 304 -7.60 23.13 22.06
CA THR A 304 -6.91 22.39 23.13
C THR A 304 -7.81 21.25 23.66
N PRO A 305 -7.87 20.12 22.95
CA PRO A 305 -8.73 19.00 23.30
C PRO A 305 -8.32 18.40 24.65
N LEU A 306 -9.31 17.95 25.42
CA LEU A 306 -9.10 17.27 26.69
C LEU A 306 -8.57 15.84 26.48
N LYS A 307 -9.02 15.18 25.42
CA LYS A 307 -8.66 13.80 25.08
C LYS A 307 -8.33 13.69 23.60
N ILE A 308 -7.15 13.14 23.32
CA ILE A 308 -6.62 13.01 21.97
C ILE A 308 -6.51 11.53 21.63
N GLU A 309 -7.12 11.13 20.53
CA GLU A 309 -6.89 9.82 19.93
C GLU A 309 -5.62 9.86 19.06
N ALA A 310 -4.70 8.92 19.28
CA ALA A 310 -3.57 8.71 18.38
C ALA A 310 -3.98 7.77 17.24
N TYR A 311 -3.82 8.22 16.01
CA TYR A 311 -4.11 7.46 14.79
C TYR A 311 -2.90 7.45 13.86
N ARG A 312 -2.72 6.35 13.10
CA ARG A 312 -1.65 6.23 12.11
C ARG A 312 -2.24 6.08 10.73
N ALA A 313 -1.91 6.99 9.82
CA ALA A 313 -2.32 6.95 8.42
C ALA A 313 -1.20 6.30 7.57
N ASP A 314 -1.17 4.97 7.52
CA ASP A 314 -0.21 4.24 6.72
C ASP A 314 -0.44 4.45 5.22
N GLY A 315 0.63 4.63 4.46
CA GLY A 315 0.55 4.83 3.01
C GLY A 315 0.24 6.26 2.57
N VAL A 316 -0.07 7.17 3.50
CA VAL A 316 -0.40 8.57 3.22
C VAL A 316 0.85 9.44 3.33
N GLY A 317 1.23 10.09 2.23
CA GLY A 317 2.42 10.96 2.15
C GLY A 317 2.18 12.46 2.31
N ASN A 318 0.93 12.91 2.24
CA ASN A 318 0.54 14.32 2.22
C ASN A 318 -0.08 14.75 3.57
N PRO A 319 0.40 15.83 4.23
CA PRO A 319 -0.19 16.34 5.47
C PRO A 319 -1.67 16.69 5.35
N ASP A 320 -2.11 17.27 4.23
CA ASP A 320 -3.51 17.64 4.02
C ASP A 320 -4.40 16.40 4.01
N HIS A 321 -3.94 15.32 3.38
CA HIS A 321 -4.70 14.06 3.34
C HIS A 321 -4.75 13.38 4.71
N ALA A 322 -3.64 13.41 5.46
CA ALA A 322 -3.61 12.94 6.83
C ALA A 322 -4.59 13.74 7.72
N TYR A 323 -4.64 15.08 7.54
CA TYR A 323 -5.58 15.96 8.22
C TYR A 323 -7.04 15.63 7.88
N GLN A 324 -7.37 15.48 6.60
CA GLN A 324 -8.72 15.17 6.14
C GLN A 324 -9.22 13.83 6.72
N ILE A 325 -8.36 12.78 6.71
CA ILE A 325 -8.68 11.47 7.31
C ILE A 325 -8.92 11.60 8.82
N GLY A 326 -8.06 12.32 9.53
CA GLY A 326 -8.18 12.51 10.98
C GLY A 326 -9.39 13.35 11.38
N MET A 327 -9.68 14.43 10.64
CA MET A 327 -10.88 15.25 10.86
C MET A 327 -12.14 14.43 10.61
N ARG A 328 -12.19 13.63 9.55
CA ARG A 328 -13.33 12.74 9.30
C ARG A 328 -13.52 11.74 10.44
N ARG A 329 -12.44 11.14 10.93
CA ARG A 329 -12.47 10.22 12.09
C ARG A 329 -13.05 10.92 13.32
N LEU A 330 -12.58 12.13 13.63
CA LEU A 330 -13.09 12.96 14.72
C LEU A 330 -14.59 13.27 14.56
N ARG A 331 -15.01 13.71 13.37
CA ARG A 331 -16.42 14.05 13.10
C ARG A 331 -17.33 12.84 13.21
N LYS A 332 -16.92 11.68 12.67
CA LYS A 332 -17.67 10.42 12.80
C LYS A 332 -17.82 10.04 14.27
N TYR A 333 -16.75 10.06 15.06
CA TYR A 333 -16.84 9.70 16.48
C TYR A 333 -17.76 10.63 17.28
N GLN A 334 -17.72 11.93 17.02
CA GLN A 334 -18.59 12.89 17.70
C GLN A 334 -20.06 12.76 17.30
N LEU A 335 -20.34 12.54 16.02
CA LEU A 335 -21.67 12.72 15.45
C LEU A 335 -22.41 11.41 15.12
N GLN A 336 -21.70 10.30 14.87
CA GLN A 336 -22.28 9.00 14.52
C GLN A 336 -22.64 8.22 15.80
N ARG A 337 -23.75 8.63 16.44
CA ARG A 337 -24.12 8.12 17.76
C ARG A 337 -25.20 7.05 17.74
N MET A 338 -25.81 6.78 16.59
CA MET A 338 -26.85 5.77 16.44
C MET A 338 -26.42 4.62 15.52
N THR A 339 -26.79 3.41 15.89
CA THR A 339 -26.65 2.18 15.10
C THR A 339 -28.01 1.51 15.02
N HIS A 340 -28.44 1.19 13.80
CA HIS A 340 -29.69 0.53 13.50
C HIS A 340 -29.41 -0.91 13.09
N LYS A 341 -30.22 -1.84 13.60
CA LYS A 341 -30.13 -3.27 13.32
C LYS A 341 -31.51 -3.83 13.02
N THR A 342 -31.61 -4.65 12.00
CA THR A 342 -32.83 -5.40 11.68
C THR A 342 -32.46 -6.65 10.90
N THR A 343 -33.41 -7.55 10.74
CA THR A 343 -33.29 -8.76 9.91
C THR A 343 -34.25 -8.62 8.74
N THR A 344 -33.75 -8.81 7.52
CA THR A 344 -34.57 -8.93 6.31
C THR A 344 -34.58 -10.37 5.84
N GLU A 345 -35.37 -10.69 4.82
CA GLU A 345 -35.14 -11.89 4.01
C GLU A 345 -33.84 -11.72 3.18
N LEU A 346 -33.93 -11.71 1.85
CA LEU A 346 -32.78 -11.53 0.96
C LEU A 346 -32.53 -10.07 0.57
N ASP A 347 -33.42 -9.13 0.93
CA ASP A 347 -33.35 -7.72 0.51
C ASP A 347 -32.07 -7.00 0.94
N ALA A 348 -31.48 -7.35 2.09
CA ALA A 348 -30.21 -6.74 2.52
C ALA A 348 -29.05 -7.07 1.55
N LEU A 349 -29.12 -8.16 0.79
CA LEU A 349 -28.10 -8.56 -0.18
C LEU A 349 -28.08 -7.70 -1.45
N CYS A 350 -29.04 -6.80 -1.61
CA CYS A 350 -29.00 -5.76 -2.65
C CYS A 350 -27.94 -4.69 -2.36
N TYR A 351 -27.40 -4.64 -1.14
CA TYR A 351 -26.50 -3.57 -0.68
C TYR A 351 -25.10 -4.07 -0.36
N ASN A 352 -24.13 -3.18 -0.47
CA ASN A 352 -22.75 -3.40 -0.05
C ASN A 352 -22.45 -2.67 1.27
N VAL A 353 -21.41 -3.13 1.96
CA VAL A 353 -20.82 -2.34 3.05
C VAL A 353 -20.45 -0.95 2.53
N GLY A 354 -20.81 0.07 3.30
CA GLY A 354 -20.56 1.48 3.03
C GLY A 354 -21.51 2.14 2.03
N ASP A 355 -22.56 1.44 1.57
CA ASP A 355 -23.71 2.05 0.88
C ASP A 355 -24.52 2.89 1.86
N ARG A 356 -25.02 4.04 1.38
CA ARG A 356 -26.00 4.85 2.12
C ARG A 356 -27.38 4.30 1.84
N ILE A 357 -28.12 3.93 2.86
CA ILE A 357 -29.52 3.50 2.74
C ILE A 357 -30.41 4.38 3.61
N VAL A 358 -31.69 4.38 3.27
CA VAL A 358 -32.74 4.96 4.10
C VAL A 358 -33.43 3.85 4.87
N LEU A 359 -33.53 3.99 6.19
CA LEU A 359 -34.33 3.12 7.03
C LEU A 359 -35.60 3.87 7.44
N THR A 360 -36.73 3.17 7.46
CA THR A 360 -38.00 3.68 7.99
C THR A 360 -38.53 2.77 9.08
N ASP A 361 -39.35 3.34 9.97
CA ASP A 361 -40.06 2.61 11.01
C ASP A 361 -41.57 2.85 10.89
N ASP A 362 -42.34 2.09 11.67
CA ASP A 362 -43.79 2.22 11.84
C ASP A 362 -44.16 2.84 13.20
N ILE A 363 -43.22 3.54 13.84
CA ILE A 363 -43.42 4.13 15.18
C ILE A 363 -44.34 5.35 15.04
N PRO A 364 -45.45 5.42 15.80
CA PRO A 364 -46.33 6.58 15.78
C PRO A 364 -45.57 7.88 16.08
N GLY A 365 -45.62 8.83 15.15
CA GLY A 365 -44.97 10.14 15.27
C GLY A 365 -43.66 10.30 14.49
N SER A 366 -43.16 9.26 13.82
CA SER A 366 -42.03 9.36 12.87
C SER A 366 -42.41 10.11 11.58
N ASN A 367 -43.69 10.40 11.36
CA ASN A 367 -44.23 11.03 10.14
C ASN A 367 -43.78 10.33 8.86
N THR A 368 -43.63 9.00 8.92
CA THR A 368 -43.35 8.12 7.79
C THR A 368 -44.42 7.06 7.66
N ILE A 369 -44.86 6.79 6.43
CA ILE A 369 -45.79 5.73 6.08
C ILE A 369 -45.12 4.93 4.96
N SER A 370 -44.97 3.63 5.17
CA SER A 370 -44.38 2.73 4.17
C SER A 370 -45.49 1.90 3.54
N CYS A 371 -45.55 1.93 2.21
CA CYS A 371 -46.61 1.29 1.43
C CYS A 371 -46.10 0.37 0.33
N LEU A 372 -46.96 -0.56 -0.09
CA LEU A 372 -46.82 -1.26 -1.36
C LEU A 372 -47.53 -0.47 -2.45
N ILE A 373 -46.94 -0.42 -3.64
CA ILE A 373 -47.60 0.11 -4.83
C ILE A 373 -48.40 -1.03 -5.46
N GLU A 374 -49.71 -0.87 -5.52
CA GLU A 374 -50.62 -1.88 -6.07
C GLU A 374 -50.88 -1.66 -7.56
N SER A 375 -50.85 -0.41 -7.98
CA SER A 375 -51.24 0.01 -9.32
C SER A 375 -50.61 1.37 -9.63
N MET A 376 -50.35 1.64 -10.91
CA MET A 376 -49.92 2.97 -11.36
C MET A 376 -50.54 3.34 -12.69
N THR A 377 -50.84 4.64 -12.86
CA THR A 377 -51.30 5.20 -14.12
C THR A 377 -50.51 6.46 -14.44
N THR A 378 -49.98 6.54 -15.66
CA THR A 378 -49.26 7.72 -16.14
C THR A 378 -50.07 8.46 -17.19
N ALA A 379 -50.36 9.74 -16.94
CA ALA A 379 -51.07 10.61 -17.87
C ALA A 379 -50.60 12.07 -17.72
N GLY A 380 -50.44 12.78 -18.83
CA GLY A 380 -50.14 14.22 -18.79
C GLY A 380 -48.81 14.60 -18.11
N GLY A 381 -47.81 13.70 -18.11
CA GLY A 381 -46.51 13.94 -17.47
C GLY A 381 -46.50 13.70 -15.95
N VAL A 382 -47.57 13.11 -15.40
CA VAL A 382 -47.72 12.77 -14.00
C VAL A 382 -48.01 11.27 -13.88
N THR A 383 -47.45 10.63 -12.86
CA THR A 383 -47.76 9.25 -12.48
C THR A 383 -48.50 9.27 -11.16
N THR A 384 -49.67 8.64 -11.15
CA THR A 384 -50.45 8.39 -9.94
C THR A 384 -50.23 6.95 -9.51
N PHE A 385 -49.90 6.75 -8.25
CA PHE A 385 -49.75 5.44 -7.61
C PHE A 385 -50.94 5.19 -6.69
N ASP A 386 -51.50 3.98 -6.78
CA ASP A 386 -52.41 3.41 -5.79
C ASP A 386 -51.57 2.64 -4.76
N VAL A 387 -51.81 2.88 -3.47
CA VAL A 387 -51.01 2.35 -2.36
C VAL A 387 -51.86 1.54 -1.37
N SER A 388 -51.22 0.63 -0.63
CA SER A 388 -51.90 -0.25 0.33
C SER A 388 -52.37 0.41 1.64
N GLU A 389 -51.71 1.49 2.08
CA GLU A 389 -52.00 2.19 3.34
C GLU A 389 -52.52 3.60 3.07
N PRO A 390 -53.43 4.13 3.92
CA PRO A 390 -53.94 5.48 3.77
C PRO A 390 -52.86 6.51 4.12
N LEU A 391 -52.64 7.46 3.22
CA LEU A 391 -51.68 8.55 3.35
C LEU A 391 -52.20 9.67 4.27
N ASP A 392 -51.31 10.23 5.09
CA ASP A 392 -51.62 11.34 5.99
C ASP A 392 -51.20 12.69 5.39
N TRP A 393 -52.13 13.36 4.73
CA TRP A 393 -51.93 14.68 4.13
C TRP A 393 -51.82 15.83 5.15
N THR A 394 -51.87 15.55 6.46
CA THR A 394 -51.55 16.55 7.49
C THR A 394 -50.05 16.75 7.68
N PHE A 395 -49.22 15.86 7.13
CA PHE A 395 -47.77 15.98 7.13
C PHE A 395 -47.34 17.31 6.49
N ALA A 396 -46.44 18.01 7.16
CA ALA A 396 -45.89 19.24 6.61
C ALA A 396 -45.02 18.89 5.40
N ASN A 397 -45.31 19.50 4.25
CA ASN A 397 -44.53 19.38 3.02
C ASN A 397 -44.32 17.92 2.54
N PRO A 398 -45.39 17.14 2.30
CA PRO A 398 -45.29 15.71 2.05
C PRO A 398 -44.40 15.38 0.85
N ARG A 399 -43.60 14.35 1.00
CA ARG A 399 -42.66 13.82 0.02
C ARG A 399 -42.85 12.33 -0.15
N VAL A 400 -42.51 11.86 -1.34
CA VAL A 400 -42.51 10.45 -1.68
C VAL A 400 -41.15 10.07 -2.23
N TYR A 401 -40.61 8.93 -1.83
CA TYR A 401 -39.63 8.25 -2.66
C TYR A 401 -40.03 6.78 -2.80
N LEU A 402 -39.47 6.13 -3.81
CA LEU A 402 -39.78 4.77 -4.20
C LEU A 402 -38.56 3.90 -3.94
N ARG A 403 -38.78 2.71 -3.40
CA ARG A 403 -37.83 1.60 -3.48
C ARG A 403 -38.26 0.72 -4.64
N TYR A 404 -37.42 0.64 -5.66
CA TYR A 404 -37.60 -0.23 -6.81
C TYR A 404 -37.37 -1.70 -6.43
N GLN A 405 -37.77 -2.58 -7.34
CA GLN A 405 -37.73 -4.04 -7.14
C GLN A 405 -36.30 -4.60 -7.12
N ASP A 406 -35.31 -3.83 -7.58
CA ASP A 406 -33.89 -4.18 -7.49
C ASP A 406 -33.23 -3.68 -6.18
N GLY A 407 -34.01 -3.13 -5.26
CA GLY A 407 -33.55 -2.53 -4.01
C GLY A 407 -33.08 -1.09 -4.13
N LYS A 408 -32.91 -0.55 -5.35
CA LYS A 408 -32.51 0.86 -5.51
C LYS A 408 -33.62 1.79 -5.07
N ALA A 409 -33.24 2.96 -4.58
CA ALA A 409 -34.17 4.00 -4.22
C ALA A 409 -34.15 5.15 -5.23
N SER A 410 -35.32 5.72 -5.49
CA SER A 410 -35.47 6.92 -6.31
C SER A 410 -35.09 8.19 -5.55
N ARG A 411 -35.07 9.32 -6.26
CA ARG A 411 -35.02 10.64 -5.63
C ARG A 411 -36.31 10.94 -4.85
N LEU A 412 -36.25 11.92 -3.96
CA LEU A 412 -37.46 12.46 -3.33
C LEU A 412 -38.29 13.26 -4.34
N PHE A 413 -39.58 12.94 -4.40
CA PHE A 413 -40.60 13.61 -5.18
C PHE A 413 -41.51 14.45 -4.28
N GLU A 414 -42.00 15.55 -4.84
CA GLU A 414 -43.11 16.27 -4.24
C GLU A 414 -44.41 15.46 -4.43
N ALA A 415 -45.10 15.19 -3.33
CA ALA A 415 -46.34 14.44 -3.33
C ALA A 415 -47.52 15.38 -3.60
N SER A 416 -48.37 15.03 -4.57
CA SER A 416 -49.61 15.75 -4.87
C SER A 416 -50.84 14.90 -4.53
N PRO A 417 -51.84 15.43 -3.79
CA PRO A 417 -53.05 14.69 -3.47
C PRO A 417 -53.98 14.57 -4.67
N THR A 418 -54.68 13.44 -4.80
CA THR A 418 -55.71 13.22 -5.82
C THR A 418 -57.13 13.44 -5.29
N GLY A 419 -57.28 13.54 -3.96
CA GLY A 419 -58.56 13.55 -3.25
C GLY A 419 -58.94 12.20 -2.63
N ASP A 420 -58.21 11.13 -2.97
CA ASP A 420 -58.24 9.84 -2.28
C ASP A 420 -56.98 9.71 -1.41
N ASN A 421 -57.13 9.22 -0.18
CA ASN A 421 -55.99 9.00 0.72
C ASN A 421 -55.19 7.75 0.35
N TYR A 422 -55.68 6.88 -0.53
CA TYR A 422 -54.93 5.72 -1.03
C TYR A 422 -54.20 6.01 -2.36
N GLN A 423 -54.10 7.29 -2.73
CA GLN A 423 -53.47 7.70 -3.99
C GLN A 423 -52.53 8.88 -3.80
N VAL A 424 -51.43 8.84 -4.54
CA VAL A 424 -50.48 9.95 -4.62
C VAL A 424 -49.99 10.14 -6.04
N SER A 425 -49.90 11.39 -6.47
CA SER A 425 -49.35 11.78 -7.76
C SER A 425 -47.96 12.39 -7.61
N VAL A 426 -47.04 12.00 -8.49
CA VAL A 426 -45.69 12.57 -8.61
C VAL A 426 -45.35 12.86 -10.09
N PRO A 427 -44.38 13.75 -10.38
CA PRO A 427 -43.91 13.95 -11.75
C PRO A 427 -43.38 12.65 -12.36
N TYR A 428 -43.80 12.34 -13.59
CA TYR A 428 -43.35 11.14 -14.30
C TYR A 428 -41.83 11.12 -14.43
N GLN A 429 -41.23 9.94 -14.26
CA GLN A 429 -39.82 9.64 -14.55
C GLN A 429 -39.75 8.46 -15.51
N SER A 430 -38.74 8.44 -16.38
CA SER A 430 -38.52 7.36 -17.35
C SER A 430 -38.42 5.98 -16.68
N GLU A 431 -37.80 5.95 -15.52
CA GLU A 431 -37.52 4.78 -14.68
C GLU A 431 -38.80 4.10 -14.19
N PHE A 432 -39.93 4.81 -14.17
CA PHE A 432 -41.22 4.21 -13.84
C PHE A 432 -41.68 3.23 -14.92
N ALA A 433 -41.19 3.34 -16.17
CA ALA A 433 -41.55 2.40 -17.23
C ALA A 433 -41.00 0.98 -16.99
N ASP A 434 -39.99 0.83 -16.13
CA ASP A 434 -39.36 -0.44 -15.81
C ASP A 434 -39.99 -1.15 -14.59
N ILE A 435 -41.00 -0.51 -13.95
CA ILE A 435 -41.73 -1.09 -12.82
C ILE A 435 -42.66 -2.21 -13.30
N LEU A 436 -42.56 -3.38 -12.67
CA LEU A 436 -43.37 -4.56 -12.98
C LEU A 436 -44.40 -4.82 -11.88
N LEU A 437 -45.69 -4.54 -12.11
CA LEU A 437 -46.74 -4.71 -11.09
C LEU A 437 -47.57 -6.00 -11.25
N ASP A 438 -47.62 -6.57 -12.45
CA ASP A 438 -48.50 -7.70 -12.80
C ASP A 438 -47.78 -9.06 -12.81
N ASP A 439 -46.62 -9.17 -12.16
CA ASP A 439 -45.86 -10.43 -12.08
C ASP A 439 -45.99 -11.07 -10.68
N PRO A 440 -46.60 -12.27 -10.55
CA PRO A 440 -46.80 -12.91 -9.25
C PRO A 440 -45.50 -13.39 -8.57
N ILE A 441 -44.35 -13.36 -9.26
CA ILE A 441 -43.06 -13.78 -8.73
C ILE A 441 -42.21 -12.58 -8.29
N ILE A 442 -42.57 -11.36 -8.73
CA ILE A 442 -41.83 -10.14 -8.40
C ILE A 442 -42.62 -9.36 -7.36
N GLU A 443 -41.96 -9.00 -6.26
CA GLU A 443 -42.60 -8.21 -5.22
C GLU A 443 -42.93 -6.79 -5.73
N PRO A 444 -44.05 -6.19 -5.28
CA PRO A 444 -44.38 -4.82 -5.65
C PRO A 444 -43.33 -3.83 -5.12
N PRO A 445 -43.04 -2.74 -5.84
CA PRO A 445 -42.18 -1.68 -5.33
C PRO A 445 -42.80 -1.01 -4.12
N ARG A 446 -41.94 -0.41 -3.29
CA ARG A 446 -42.35 0.22 -2.04
C ARG A 446 -42.40 1.72 -2.22
N LEU A 447 -43.40 2.35 -1.64
CA LEU A 447 -43.59 3.79 -1.61
C LEU A 447 -43.46 4.26 -0.17
N ILE A 448 -42.53 5.17 0.09
CA ILE A 448 -42.38 5.79 1.41
C ILE A 448 -42.93 7.21 1.31
N PHE A 449 -43.99 7.48 2.07
CA PHE A 449 -44.58 8.81 2.23
C PHE A 449 -44.09 9.43 3.54
N CYS A 450 -43.51 10.62 3.47
CA CYS A 450 -42.87 11.27 4.62
C CYS A 450 -43.07 12.79 4.62
N SER A 451 -42.92 13.47 5.75
CA SER A 451 -42.95 14.94 5.81
C SER A 451 -41.70 15.61 5.24
N SER A 452 -40.52 15.02 5.44
CA SER A 452 -39.27 15.60 4.95
C SER A 452 -38.13 14.58 4.93
N GLU A 453 -37.01 14.94 4.28
CA GLU A 453 -35.80 14.12 4.30
C GLU A 453 -35.24 13.95 5.72
N SER A 454 -35.47 14.90 6.63
CA SER A 454 -34.97 14.83 8.02
C SER A 454 -35.72 13.83 8.89
N ASP A 455 -36.91 13.41 8.49
CA ASP A 455 -37.72 12.43 9.25
C ASP A 455 -37.32 10.99 8.88
N LEU A 456 -36.43 10.81 7.90
CA LEU A 456 -35.91 9.53 7.47
C LEU A 456 -34.58 9.19 8.17
N TYR A 457 -34.37 7.93 8.54
CA TYR A 457 -33.09 7.49 9.10
C TYR A 457 -32.10 7.22 7.98
N HIS A 458 -31.22 8.18 7.73
CA HIS A 458 -30.09 7.97 6.84
C HIS A 458 -29.02 7.15 7.54
N ALA A 459 -28.62 6.03 6.96
CA ALA A 459 -27.63 5.14 7.53
C ALA A 459 -26.62 4.65 6.48
N ILE A 460 -25.42 4.30 6.92
CA ILE A 460 -24.39 3.63 6.13
C ILE A 460 -24.35 2.17 6.58
N VAL A 461 -24.49 1.24 5.63
CA VAL A 461 -24.35 -0.18 5.89
C VAL A 461 -22.95 -0.46 6.43
N SER A 462 -22.86 -1.04 7.63
CA SER A 462 -21.59 -1.43 8.23
C SER A 462 -21.33 -2.92 8.12
N GLU A 463 -22.38 -3.75 8.13
CA GLU A 463 -22.27 -5.20 8.09
C GLU A 463 -23.56 -5.80 7.56
N ILE A 464 -23.44 -6.88 6.78
CA ILE A 464 -24.53 -7.74 6.34
C ILE A 464 -24.10 -9.18 6.62
N VAL A 465 -24.91 -9.92 7.38
CA VAL A 465 -24.62 -11.29 7.81
C VAL A 465 -25.75 -12.21 7.36
N PRO A 466 -25.55 -12.99 6.27
CA PRO A 466 -26.48 -14.04 5.88
C PRO A 466 -26.57 -15.12 6.98
N GLN A 467 -27.79 -15.59 7.24
CA GLN A 467 -28.08 -16.61 8.24
C GLN A 467 -28.41 -17.96 7.57
N ASP A 468 -28.28 -19.05 8.34
CA ASP A 468 -28.55 -20.41 7.86
C ASP A 468 -30.03 -20.66 7.51
N ASP A 469 -30.95 -19.80 7.98
CA ASP A 469 -32.39 -19.88 7.73
C ASP A 469 -32.85 -19.10 6.49
N GLY A 470 -31.92 -18.49 5.75
CA GLY A 470 -32.22 -17.71 4.55
C GLY A 470 -32.54 -16.24 4.81
N THR A 471 -32.47 -15.76 6.06
CA THR A 471 -32.56 -14.35 6.40
C THR A 471 -31.19 -13.67 6.39
N CYS A 472 -31.19 -12.34 6.38
CA CYS A 472 -29.96 -11.54 6.46
C CYS A 472 -30.08 -10.50 7.58
N GLU A 473 -29.15 -10.53 8.52
CA GLU A 473 -29.01 -9.46 9.50
C GLU A 473 -28.25 -8.30 8.87
N ILE A 474 -28.77 -7.09 9.02
CA ILE A 474 -28.12 -5.86 8.57
C ILE A 474 -27.87 -4.94 9.76
N THR A 475 -26.63 -4.46 9.87
CA THR A 475 -26.24 -3.40 10.81
C THR A 475 -25.83 -2.18 10.00
N ALA A 476 -26.49 -1.04 10.26
CA ALA A 476 -26.20 0.22 9.62
C ALA A 476 -25.99 1.33 10.66
N ARG A 477 -25.00 2.19 10.45
CA ARG A 477 -24.70 3.31 11.36
C ARG A 477 -25.22 4.61 10.80
N GLN A 478 -25.62 5.54 11.67
CA GLN A 478 -26.13 6.85 11.25
C GLN A 478 -25.22 7.51 10.20
N TYR A 479 -25.83 8.04 9.14
CA TYR A 479 -25.17 8.85 8.14
C TYR A 479 -25.45 10.33 8.38
N ARG A 480 -24.40 11.17 8.30
CA ARG A 480 -24.53 12.63 8.19
C ARG A 480 -23.50 13.14 7.21
N ALA A 481 -23.90 14.07 6.34
CA ALA A 481 -22.96 14.72 5.42
C ALA A 481 -21.84 15.46 6.17
N GLU A 482 -22.13 15.97 7.38
CA GLU A 482 -21.20 16.67 8.27
C GLU A 482 -19.96 15.87 8.70
N PHE A 483 -19.96 14.55 8.48
CA PHE A 483 -18.76 13.73 8.69
C PHE A 483 -17.63 14.14 7.75
N TYR A 484 -17.99 14.68 6.58
CA TYR A 484 -17.12 14.92 5.45
C TYR A 484 -16.82 16.41 5.22
N ASP A 485 -17.25 17.31 6.13
CA ASP A 485 -17.07 18.77 6.02
C ASP A 485 -15.60 19.20 5.80
N TYR A 486 -14.65 18.36 6.21
CA TYR A 486 -13.22 18.63 6.12
C TYR A 486 -12.51 17.82 5.02
N ASP A 487 -13.24 17.11 4.15
CA ASP A 487 -12.64 16.22 3.14
C ASP A 487 -11.80 16.95 2.08
N ASP A 488 -12.06 18.26 1.91
CA ASP A 488 -11.35 19.18 1.01
C ASP A 488 -10.50 20.21 1.76
N ALA A 489 -10.31 20.06 3.07
CA ALA A 489 -9.58 21.02 3.89
C ALA A 489 -8.06 20.88 3.76
N THR A 490 -7.35 22.00 3.81
CA THR A 490 -5.88 22.07 3.92
C THR A 490 -5.48 22.07 5.39
N TYR A 491 -4.38 21.41 5.74
CA TYR A 491 -3.86 21.40 7.10
C TYR A 491 -3.48 22.82 7.55
N PRO A 492 -4.10 23.37 8.61
CA PRO A 492 -3.81 24.73 9.06
C PRO A 492 -2.46 24.90 9.78
N GLY A 493 -1.74 23.79 10.04
CA GLY A 493 -0.54 23.76 10.88
C GLY A 493 -0.85 23.41 12.34
N ASP A 494 0.21 23.15 13.10
CA ASP A 494 0.10 22.79 14.51
C ASP A 494 -0.48 23.95 15.33
N VAL A 495 -1.36 23.64 16.26
CA VAL A 495 -1.89 24.63 17.20
C VAL A 495 -0.85 24.85 18.30
N ALA A 496 -0.58 26.12 18.61
CA ALA A 496 0.47 26.56 19.54
C ALA A 496 0.17 26.23 21.01
#